data_AF-A0A368JP38-F1
#
_entry.id   AF-A0A368JP38-F1
#
_cell.length_a   1.000
_cell.length_b   1.000
_cell.length_c   1.000
_cell.angle_alpha   90.00
_cell.angle_beta   90.00
_cell.angle_gamma   90.00
#
_symmetry.space_group_name_H-M   'P 1'
#
loop_
_entity.id
_entity.type
_entity.pdbx_description
1 polymer ?
#
loop_
_entity_poly.entity_id
_entity_poly.type
_entity_poly.pdbx_seq_one_letter_code
_entity_poly.pdbx_strand_id
1 'polypeptide(L)'
;MNTNLLKTLGLLISESGAITGIELPVSASPILAEGFQRRVKMKRLTFDDDLEITAIFEMRVYDAADQDLLQLYSQDQTVSPSVNRGRLALVQPLEIPRTTRDSFRNSQTGAVVAFDATNAIPEIHFFQSMALAHLQAQGLPLDGSEPYLVVVYLMLANIIREKNALGEF
;
A
#
# COMPACT_ATOMS: atom_id res chain seq x y z
N MET A 1 11.83 14.98 -12.16
CA MET A 1 10.77 14.27 -11.43
C MET A 1 10.27 15.11 -10.26
N ASN A 2 8.98 15.45 -10.23
CA ASN A 2 8.41 16.31 -9.18
C ASN A 2 8.20 15.51 -7.89
N THR A 3 9.03 15.75 -6.87
CA THR A 3 8.98 15.02 -5.59
C THR A 3 7.67 15.24 -4.84
N ASN A 4 7.03 16.40 -5.00
CA ASN A 4 5.71 16.65 -4.41
C ASN A 4 4.64 15.76 -5.05
N LEU A 5 4.70 15.56 -6.36
CA LEU A 5 3.80 14.65 -7.07
C LEU A 5 3.96 13.21 -6.56
N LEU A 6 5.19 12.72 -6.42
CA LEU A 6 5.43 11.38 -5.90
C LEU A 6 4.93 11.20 -4.46
N LYS A 7 5.08 12.21 -3.60
CA LYS A 7 4.52 12.20 -2.25
C LYS A 7 2.99 12.11 -2.28
N THR A 8 2.32 12.86 -3.18
CA THR A 8 0.85 12.73 -3.36
C THR A 8 0.42 11.36 -3.86
N LEU A 9 1.32 10.65 -4.55
CA LEU A 9 1.11 9.27 -4.99
C LEU A 9 1.45 8.23 -3.90
N GLY A 10 1.78 8.68 -2.68
CA GLY A 10 2.01 7.82 -1.52
C GLY A 10 3.46 7.35 -1.34
N LEU A 11 4.42 7.89 -2.10
CA LEU A 11 5.83 7.53 -1.91
C LEU A 11 6.44 8.32 -0.77
N LEU A 12 7.14 7.61 0.12
CA LEU A 12 7.97 8.20 1.16
C LEU A 12 9.34 8.52 0.60
N ILE A 13 9.77 9.77 0.74
CA ILE A 13 11.04 10.27 0.20
C ILE A 13 11.84 10.85 1.35
N SER A 14 13.04 10.31 1.55
CA SER A 14 14.01 10.80 2.53
C SER A 14 14.58 12.17 2.15
N GLU A 15 15.31 12.79 3.08
CA GLU A 15 15.98 14.07 2.86
C GLU A 15 17.03 14.02 1.73
N SER A 16 17.63 12.85 1.49
CA SER A 16 18.57 12.64 0.38
C SER A 16 17.88 12.44 -0.98
N GLY A 17 16.54 12.45 -1.02
CA GLY A 17 15.77 12.19 -2.23
C GLY A 17 15.56 10.71 -2.53
N ALA A 18 16.07 9.80 -1.70
CA ALA A 18 15.85 8.37 -1.87
C ALA A 18 14.42 7.97 -1.46
N ILE A 19 13.79 7.08 -2.23
CA ILE A 19 12.51 6.48 -1.87
C ILE A 19 12.72 5.47 -0.75
N THR A 20 11.98 5.62 0.34
CA THR A 20 12.10 4.76 1.53
C THR A 20 10.90 3.86 1.75
N GLY A 21 9.84 4.00 0.94
CA GLY A 21 8.68 3.13 0.99
C GLY A 21 7.43 3.78 0.41
N ILE A 22 6.29 3.19 0.75
CA ILE A 22 4.97 3.73 0.43
C ILE A 22 4.12 3.78 1.70
N GLU A 23 3.35 4.85 1.82
CA GLU A 23 2.34 5.04 2.85
C GLU A 23 1.16 5.77 2.23
N LEU A 24 -0.03 5.19 2.34
CA LEU A 24 -1.25 5.76 1.80
C LEU A 24 -2.34 5.79 2.86
N PRO A 25 -3.13 6.87 2.91
CA PRO A 25 -4.36 6.86 3.68
C PRO A 25 -5.36 5.89 3.05
N VAL A 26 -6.08 5.15 3.89
CA VAL A 26 -7.21 4.30 3.49
C VAL A 26 -8.49 4.78 4.16
N SER A 27 -9.63 4.37 3.63
CA SER A 27 -10.94 4.78 4.10
C SER A 27 -11.07 4.50 5.60
N ALA A 28 -11.57 5.49 6.35
CA ALA A 28 -11.75 5.34 7.79
C ALA A 28 -12.81 4.27 8.08
N SER A 29 -12.49 3.33 8.96
CA SER A 29 -13.50 2.43 9.52
C SER A 29 -14.40 3.24 10.47
N PRO A 30 -15.72 3.00 10.49
CA PRO A 30 -16.63 3.66 11.45
C PRO A 30 -16.30 3.35 12.92
N ILE A 31 -15.40 2.39 13.17
CA ILE A 31 -14.91 2.02 14.50
C ILE A 31 -13.86 3.02 15.02
N LEU A 32 -13.26 3.84 14.15
CA LEU A 32 -12.28 4.84 14.56
C LEU A 32 -12.98 6.07 15.14
N ALA A 33 -12.49 6.55 16.28
CA ALA A 33 -12.91 7.81 16.84
C ALA A 33 -12.59 8.97 15.87
N GLU A 34 -13.34 10.07 16.00
CA GLU A 34 -13.12 11.29 15.24
C GLU A 34 -11.66 11.77 15.39
N GLY A 35 -11.02 12.10 14.27
CA GLY A 35 -9.62 12.54 14.23
C GLY A 35 -8.57 11.44 14.08
N PHE A 36 -8.95 10.16 14.02
CA PHE A 36 -8.02 9.07 13.72
C PHE A 36 -8.12 8.62 12.26
N GLN A 37 -6.98 8.26 11.68
CA GLN A 37 -6.85 7.82 10.31
C GLN A 37 -6.11 6.48 10.22
N ARG A 38 -6.58 5.58 9.36
CA ARG A 38 -5.81 4.40 8.97
C ARG A 38 -4.88 4.76 7.81
N ARG A 39 -3.64 4.33 7.94
CA ARG A 39 -2.67 4.36 6.85
C ARG A 39 -2.11 2.97 6.63
N VAL A 40 -1.92 2.64 5.36
CA VAL A 40 -1.34 1.38 4.94
C VAL A 40 0.04 1.67 4.41
N LYS A 41 1.03 0.95 4.94
CA LYS A 41 2.42 1.00 4.48
C LYS A 41 2.86 -0.36 3.98
N MET A 42 3.78 -0.39 3.02
CA MET A 42 4.42 -1.64 2.63
C MET A 42 5.42 -2.05 3.73
N LYS A 43 5.23 -3.25 4.28
CA LYS A 43 6.14 -3.85 5.27
C LYS A 43 7.18 -4.73 4.62
N ARG A 44 6.78 -5.55 3.64
CA ARG A 44 7.67 -6.51 2.98
C ARG A 44 7.20 -6.76 1.55
N LEU A 45 8.17 -7.00 0.67
CA LEU A 45 7.96 -7.50 -0.69
C LEU A 45 8.89 -8.72 -0.87
N THR A 46 8.34 -9.85 -1.30
CA THR A 46 9.11 -11.06 -1.62
C THR A 46 8.80 -11.52 -3.03
N PHE A 47 9.80 -12.14 -3.65
CA PHE A 47 9.69 -12.87 -4.90
C PHE A 47 10.00 -14.32 -4.58
N ASP A 48 9.05 -15.19 -4.87
CA ASP A 48 9.18 -16.63 -4.65
C ASP A 48 9.97 -17.27 -5.80
N ASP A 49 10.27 -18.57 -5.70
CA ASP A 49 11.09 -19.31 -6.67
C ASP A 49 10.43 -19.45 -8.05
N ASP A 50 9.09 -19.46 -8.09
CA ASP A 50 8.28 -19.38 -9.31
C ASP A 50 8.01 -17.95 -9.79
N LEU A 51 8.73 -16.97 -9.21
CA LEU A 51 8.62 -15.54 -9.49
C LEU A 51 7.30 -14.91 -9.06
N GLU A 52 6.45 -15.62 -8.32
CA GLU A 52 5.26 -15.03 -7.71
C GLU A 52 5.67 -13.93 -6.73
N ILE A 53 4.89 -12.85 -6.72
CA ILE A 53 5.16 -11.66 -5.92
C ILE A 53 4.22 -11.68 -4.71
N THR A 54 4.78 -11.59 -3.51
CA THR A 54 4.01 -11.43 -2.29
C THR A 54 4.39 -10.12 -1.60
N ALA A 55 3.42 -9.20 -1.49
CA ALA A 55 3.53 -7.99 -0.70
C ALA A 55 2.80 -8.18 0.64
N ILE A 56 3.43 -7.77 1.73
CA ILE A 56 2.77 -7.60 3.03
C ILE A 56 2.62 -6.12 3.28
N PHE A 57 1.38 -5.70 3.40
CA PHE A 57 1.02 -4.37 3.84
C PHE A 57 0.75 -4.39 5.34
N GLU A 58 1.11 -3.32 6.04
CA GLU A 58 0.79 -3.12 7.45
C GLU A 58 -0.12 -1.91 7.59
N MET A 59 -1.30 -2.12 8.16
CA MET A 59 -2.22 -1.04 8.49
C MET A 59 -1.90 -0.51 9.89
N ARG A 60 -1.80 0.81 10.01
CA ARG A 60 -1.45 1.54 11.22
C ARG A 60 -2.47 2.65 11.46
N VAL A 61 -2.63 3.06 12.71
CA VAL A 61 -3.56 4.13 13.09
C VAL A 61 -2.74 5.36 13.46
N TYR A 62 -3.09 6.49 12.84
CA TYR A 62 -2.49 7.80 13.09
C TYR A 62 -3.52 8.73 13.71
N ASP A 63 -3.06 9.65 14.55
CA ASP A 63 -3.90 10.73 15.07
C ASP A 63 -3.95 11.95 14.13
N ALA A 64 -4.70 12.97 14.54
CA ALA A 64 -4.85 14.22 13.80
C ALA A 64 -3.54 15.05 13.73
N ALA A 65 -2.53 14.69 14.52
CA ALA A 65 -1.19 15.29 14.49
C ALA A 65 -0.19 14.44 13.69
N ASP A 66 -0.67 13.48 12.89
CA ASP A 66 0.13 12.56 12.07
C ASP A 66 1.09 11.66 12.89
N GLN A 67 0.76 11.35 14.15
CA GLN A 67 1.57 10.44 14.97
C GLN A 67 1.05 9.00 14.89
N ASP A 68 1.97 8.03 14.67
CA ASP A 68 1.67 6.60 14.78
C ASP A 68 1.29 6.27 16.24
N LEU A 69 0.00 5.96 16.46
CA LEU A 69 -0.53 5.72 17.80
C LEU A 69 0.07 4.48 18.46
N LEU A 70 0.47 3.46 17.69
CA LEU A 70 1.14 2.30 18.27
C LEU A 70 2.48 2.72 18.88
N GLN A 71 3.26 3.52 18.13
CA GLN A 71 4.54 4.01 18.61
C GLN A 71 4.35 4.91 19.83
N LEU A 72 3.41 5.85 19.76
CA LEU A 72 3.08 6.76 20.85
C LEU A 72 2.71 5.99 22.14
N TYR A 73 1.77 5.06 22.05
CA TYR A 73 1.30 4.30 23.22
C TYR A 73 2.37 3.33 23.74
N SER A 74 3.20 2.75 22.87
CA SER A 74 4.30 1.87 23.30
C SER A 74 5.36 2.57 24.14
N GLN A 75 5.48 3.89 23.99
CA GLN A 75 6.46 4.74 24.69
C GLN A 75 5.83 5.55 25.84
N ASP A 76 4.50 5.54 25.97
CA ASP A 76 3.78 6.26 27.02
C ASP A 76 3.89 5.54 28.38
N GLN A 77 4.73 6.08 29.25
CA GLN A 77 4.93 5.62 30.64
C GLN A 77 4.08 6.39 31.64
N THR A 78 3.27 7.37 31.20
CA THR A 78 2.50 8.25 32.09
C THR A 78 1.19 7.62 32.57
N VAL A 79 0.73 6.57 31.88
CA VAL A 79 -0.50 5.86 32.19
C VAL A 79 -0.24 4.50 32.85
N SER A 80 -1.25 3.98 33.55
CA SER A 80 -1.15 2.66 34.17
C SER A 80 -1.01 1.54 33.11
N PRO A 81 -0.30 0.44 33.42
CA PRO A 81 -0.10 -0.66 32.46
C PRO A 81 -1.39 -1.32 31.97
N SER A 82 -2.46 -1.31 32.77
CA SER A 82 -3.77 -1.82 32.35
C SER A 82 -4.41 -0.93 31.29
N VAL A 83 -4.38 0.39 31.48
CA VAL A 83 -4.90 1.36 30.51
C VAL A 83 -4.09 1.32 29.22
N ASN A 84 -2.75 1.24 29.31
CA ASN A 84 -1.91 1.20 28.13
C ASN A 84 -2.16 -0.06 27.27
N ARG A 85 -2.35 -1.23 27.91
CA ARG A 85 -2.72 -2.45 27.20
C ARG A 85 -4.04 -2.32 26.44
N GLY A 86 -5.05 -1.67 27.03
CA GLY A 86 -6.31 -1.42 26.36
C GLY A 86 -6.15 -0.53 25.12
N ARG A 87 -5.37 0.55 25.23
CA ARG A 87 -5.05 1.43 24.09
C ARG A 87 -4.29 0.69 22.99
N LEU A 88 -3.24 -0.06 23.36
CA LEU A 88 -2.44 -0.84 22.42
C LEU A 88 -3.25 -1.90 21.69
N ALA A 89 -4.25 -2.50 22.33
CA ALA A 89 -5.14 -3.48 21.70
C ALA A 89 -5.97 -2.86 20.55
N LEU A 90 -6.35 -1.58 20.66
CA LEU A 90 -7.14 -0.88 19.64
C LEU A 90 -6.33 -0.46 18.40
N VAL A 91 -5.02 -0.30 18.56
CA VAL A 91 -4.11 0.19 17.52
C VAL A 91 -3.11 -0.88 17.06
N GLN A 92 -3.36 -2.15 17.39
CA GLN A 92 -2.52 -3.24 16.90
C GLN A 92 -2.48 -3.22 15.38
N PRO A 93 -1.29 -3.31 14.77
CA PRO A 93 -1.18 -3.38 13.33
C PRO A 93 -1.86 -4.62 12.77
N LEU A 94 -2.53 -4.44 11.64
CA LEU A 94 -3.01 -5.55 10.84
C LEU A 94 -2.08 -5.76 9.66
N GLU A 95 -1.52 -6.97 9.55
CA GLU A 95 -0.78 -7.39 8.37
C GLU A 95 -1.75 -7.95 7.33
N ILE A 96 -1.62 -7.46 6.10
CA ILE A 96 -2.53 -7.75 5.01
C ILE A 96 -1.68 -8.26 3.84
N PRO A 97 -1.60 -9.58 3.65
CA PRO A 97 -0.85 -10.14 2.55
C PRO A 97 -1.60 -9.96 1.23
N ARG A 98 -0.83 -9.77 0.15
CA ARG A 98 -1.31 -9.83 -1.23
C ARG A 98 -0.28 -10.58 -2.06
N THR A 99 -0.70 -11.69 -2.65
CA THR A 99 0.12 -12.52 -3.53
C THR A 99 -0.46 -12.52 -4.94
N THR A 100 0.37 -12.50 -5.97
CA THR A 100 -0.05 -12.63 -7.38
C THR A 100 -0.56 -14.03 -7.72
N ARG A 101 -0.25 -15.02 -6.88
CA ARG A 101 -0.70 -16.40 -7.04
C ARG A 101 -2.22 -16.47 -7.04
N ASP A 102 -2.77 -17.23 -7.99
CA ASP A 102 -4.21 -17.41 -8.19
C ASP A 102 -4.99 -16.09 -8.40
N SER A 103 -4.30 -15.00 -8.76
CA SER A 103 -4.91 -13.71 -9.08
C SER A 103 -4.83 -13.43 -10.58
N PHE A 104 -5.86 -12.75 -11.10
CA PHE A 104 -6.02 -12.50 -12.53
C PHE A 104 -6.30 -11.03 -12.78
N ARG A 105 -5.75 -10.52 -13.88
CA ARG A 105 -5.98 -9.16 -14.38
C ARG A 105 -6.49 -9.19 -15.82
N ASN A 106 -7.31 -8.20 -16.17
CA ASN A 106 -7.67 -7.96 -17.55
C ASN A 106 -6.44 -7.44 -18.30
N SER A 107 -6.04 -8.11 -19.39
CA SER A 107 -4.81 -7.79 -20.12
C SER A 107 -4.78 -6.41 -20.76
N GLN A 108 -5.94 -5.76 -20.96
CA GLN A 108 -6.04 -4.44 -21.59
C GLN A 108 -6.15 -3.32 -20.57
N THR A 109 -7.00 -3.50 -19.55
CA THR A 109 -7.28 -2.45 -18.55
C THR A 109 -6.40 -2.55 -17.31
N GLY A 110 -5.81 -3.73 -17.06
CA GLY A 110 -5.08 -4.03 -15.84
C GLY A 110 -5.96 -4.21 -14.61
N ALA A 111 -7.29 -4.13 -14.73
CA ALA A 111 -8.19 -4.32 -13.59
C ALA A 111 -8.14 -5.76 -13.06
N VAL A 112 -8.28 -5.95 -11.75
CA VAL A 112 -8.45 -7.27 -11.13
C VAL A 112 -9.79 -7.88 -11.59
N VAL A 113 -9.76 -9.13 -12.04
CA VAL A 113 -10.94 -9.83 -12.57
C VAL A 113 -10.97 -11.29 -12.10
N ALA A 114 -12.11 -11.94 -12.24
CA ALA A 114 -12.22 -13.38 -12.05
C ALA A 114 -11.42 -14.15 -13.12
N PHE A 115 -11.01 -15.39 -12.81
CA PHE A 115 -10.16 -16.20 -13.69
C PHE A 115 -10.81 -16.53 -15.06
N ASP A 116 -12.14 -16.52 -15.12
CA ASP A 116 -12.95 -16.84 -16.30
C ASP A 116 -13.44 -15.60 -17.06
N ALA A 117 -13.06 -14.39 -16.62
CA ALA A 117 -13.43 -13.17 -17.31
C ALA A 117 -12.76 -13.04 -18.69
N THR A 118 -13.43 -12.38 -19.62
CA THR A 118 -12.83 -12.08 -20.94
C THR A 118 -11.52 -11.29 -20.78
N ASN A 119 -10.48 -11.72 -21.49
CA ASN A 119 -9.12 -11.17 -21.41
C ASN A 119 -8.42 -11.34 -20.04
N ALA A 120 -8.89 -12.24 -19.18
CA ALA A 120 -8.19 -12.59 -17.95
C ALA A 120 -6.83 -13.24 -18.26
N ILE A 121 -5.77 -12.71 -17.67
CA ILE A 121 -4.43 -13.29 -17.64
C ILE A 121 -3.95 -13.38 -16.19
N PRO A 122 -3.07 -14.36 -15.85
CA PRO A 122 -2.45 -14.40 -14.54
C PRO A 122 -1.79 -13.06 -14.20
N GLU A 123 -1.96 -12.60 -12.97
CA GLU A 123 -1.47 -11.29 -12.55
C GLU A 123 0.06 -11.21 -12.63
N ILE A 124 0.77 -12.30 -12.36
CA ILE A 124 2.22 -12.34 -12.53
C ILE A 124 2.62 -12.08 -13.98
N HIS A 125 1.91 -12.65 -14.96
CA HIS A 125 2.16 -12.40 -16.38
C HIS A 125 1.86 -10.95 -16.74
N PHE A 126 0.78 -10.38 -16.19
CA PHE A 126 0.48 -8.96 -16.37
C PHE A 126 1.66 -8.10 -15.90
N PHE A 127 2.17 -8.31 -14.68
CA PHE A 127 3.30 -7.55 -14.17
C PHE A 127 4.62 -7.80 -14.92
N GLN A 128 4.88 -9.01 -15.41
CA GLN A 128 6.06 -9.30 -16.23
C GLN A 128 6.01 -8.64 -17.61
N SER A 129 4.81 -8.46 -18.17
CA SER A 129 4.58 -7.81 -19.48
C SER A 129 4.39 -6.29 -19.42
N MET A 130 4.31 -5.75 -18.21
CA MET A 130 3.94 -4.37 -17.98
C MET A 130 5.00 -3.42 -18.53
N ALA A 131 4.52 -2.49 -19.35
CA ALA A 131 5.30 -1.43 -19.96
C ALA A 131 4.82 -0.07 -19.46
N LEU A 132 5.62 0.98 -19.68
CA LEU A 132 5.31 2.37 -19.33
C LEU A 132 3.88 2.78 -19.76
N ALA A 133 3.47 2.39 -20.97
CA ALA A 133 2.13 2.70 -21.49
C ALA A 133 0.99 2.16 -20.61
N HIS A 134 1.17 1.00 -19.98
CA HIS A 134 0.16 0.41 -19.09
C HIS A 134 0.03 1.22 -17.79
N LEU A 135 1.15 1.69 -17.26
CA LEU A 135 1.18 2.53 -16.05
C LEU A 135 0.58 3.91 -16.32
N GLN A 136 0.86 4.49 -17.48
CA GLN A 136 0.22 5.73 -17.95
C GLN A 136 -1.29 5.55 -18.13
N ALA A 137 -1.73 4.42 -18.68
CA ALA A 137 -3.15 4.08 -18.81
C ALA A 137 -3.87 3.94 -17.45
N GLN A 138 -3.14 3.58 -16.39
CA GLN A 138 -3.62 3.61 -15.00
C GLN A 138 -3.62 5.03 -14.39
N GLY A 139 -3.33 6.06 -15.18
CA GLY A 139 -3.32 7.45 -14.73
C GLY A 139 -2.04 7.87 -14.00
N LEU A 140 -0.98 7.06 -14.04
CA LEU A 140 0.30 7.45 -13.45
C LEU A 140 1.01 8.46 -14.38
N PRO A 141 1.43 9.64 -13.86
CA PRO A 141 2.05 10.70 -14.64
C PRO A 141 3.54 10.39 -14.90
N LEU A 142 3.79 9.28 -15.59
CA LEU A 142 5.14 8.80 -15.90
C LEU A 142 5.56 9.25 -17.30
N ASP A 143 6.84 9.58 -17.49
CA ASP A 143 7.42 9.94 -18.79
C ASP A 143 8.54 8.99 -19.26
N GLY A 144 8.88 7.99 -18.45
CA GLY A 144 9.91 6.99 -18.74
C GLY A 144 11.30 7.38 -18.22
N SER A 145 11.45 8.54 -17.59
CA SER A 145 12.69 8.95 -16.92
C SER A 145 12.78 8.43 -15.48
N GLU A 146 11.73 7.78 -14.97
CA GLU A 146 11.66 7.36 -13.59
C GLU A 146 12.60 6.19 -13.26
N PRO A 147 13.25 6.21 -12.08
CA PRO A 147 13.97 5.05 -11.59
C PRO A 147 13.04 3.84 -11.47
N TYR A 148 13.56 2.65 -11.80
CA TYR A 148 12.79 1.39 -11.76
C TYR A 148 12.05 1.16 -10.43
N LEU A 149 12.70 1.45 -9.28
CA LEU A 149 12.05 1.29 -7.97
C LEU A 149 10.85 2.23 -7.77
N VAL A 150 10.87 3.44 -8.33
CA VAL A 150 9.72 4.36 -8.27
C VAL A 150 8.51 3.71 -8.95
N VAL A 151 8.73 3.09 -10.10
CA VAL A 151 7.67 2.37 -10.83
C VAL A 151 7.09 1.24 -9.99
N VAL A 152 7.95 0.39 -9.40
CA VAL A 152 7.52 -0.71 -8.52
C VAL A 152 6.69 -0.18 -7.34
N TYR A 153 7.14 0.88 -6.67
CA TYR A 153 6.41 1.46 -5.55
C TYR A 153 5.07 2.05 -5.97
N LEU A 154 4.98 2.69 -7.14
CA LEU A 154 3.71 3.23 -7.65
C LEU A 154 2.70 2.12 -7.98
N MET A 155 3.16 0.98 -8.48
CA MET A 155 2.27 -0.17 -8.66
C MET A 155 1.74 -0.72 -7.33
N LEU A 156 2.62 -0.85 -6.33
CA LEU A 156 2.21 -1.29 -4.99
C LEU A 156 1.23 -0.29 -4.35
N ALA A 157 1.44 1.01 -4.59
CA ALA A 157 0.50 2.05 -4.20
C ALA A 157 -0.86 1.89 -4.90
N ASN A 158 -0.90 1.53 -6.19
CA ASN A 158 -2.14 1.21 -6.89
C ASN A 158 -2.85 -0.01 -6.29
N ILE A 159 -2.12 -1.06 -5.89
CA ILE A 159 -2.71 -2.21 -5.20
C ILE A 159 -3.39 -1.78 -3.89
N ILE A 160 -2.79 -0.87 -3.12
CA ILE A 160 -3.43 -0.31 -1.91
C ILE A 160 -4.69 0.49 -2.30
N ARG A 161 -4.67 1.29 -3.36
CA ARG A 161 -5.87 2.02 -3.80
C ARG A 161 -6.99 1.08 -4.24
N GLU A 162 -6.66 0.05 -5.01
CA GLU A 162 -7.60 -0.98 -5.49
C GLU A 162 -8.26 -1.69 -4.30
N LYS A 163 -7.47 -2.22 -3.37
CA LYS A 163 -7.99 -2.90 -2.17
C LYS A 163 -8.82 -1.96 -1.28
N ASN A 164 -8.45 -0.69 -1.18
CA ASN A 164 -9.25 0.30 -0.46
C ASN A 164 -10.60 0.57 -1.13
N ALA A 165 -10.63 0.67 -2.46
CA ALA A 165 -11.87 0.83 -3.20
C ALA A 165 -12.80 -0.38 -3.07
N LEU A 166 -12.22 -1.58 -2.88
CA LEU A 166 -12.96 -2.82 -2.63
C LEU A 166 -13.38 -3.01 -1.15
N GLY A 167 -12.94 -2.15 -0.24
CA GLY A 167 -13.24 -2.28 1.19
C GLY A 167 -12.48 -3.42 1.88
N GLU A 168 -11.33 -3.83 1.34
CA GLU A 168 -10.51 -4.93 1.86
C GLU A 168 -9.48 -4.49 2.93
N PHE A 169 -9.64 -3.28 3.49
CA PHE A 169 -8.84 -2.69 4.57
C PHE A 169 -9.69 -2.28 5.78
#